data_AF-A0A2E8M9S9-F1
#
_entry.id   AF-A0A2E8M9S9-F1
#
_cell.length_a   1.000
_cell.length_b   1.000
_cell.length_c   1.000
_cell.angle_alpha   90.00
_cell.angle_beta   90.00
_cell.angle_gamma   90.00
#
_symmetry.space_group_name_H-M   'P 1'
#
loop_
_entity.id
_entity.type
_entity.pdbx_description
1 polymer ?
#
loop_
_entity_poly.entity_id
_entity_poly.type
_entity_poly.pdbx_seq_one_letter_code
_entity_poly.pdbx_strand_id
1 'polypeptide(L)'
;RINELVLKMADDQFEVRKAATAELIAMGEDVLDFLEKIKAEDPEVKIRISGVRDAIICPEGDDAIKVVHKFKSILRHVTGDPSGRYWAGVVGAGSTGKIVLGEVVEEELKVIEEIGNYRAPEKLAYSADGKTLVSSNGDGTLTVYSIAEEG
;
A
#
# COMPACT_ATOMS: atom_id res chain seq x y z
N ARG A 1 26.62 20.45 16.16
CA ARG A 1 25.87 20.37 14.90
C ARG A 1 24.52 19.66 15.03
N ILE A 2 24.42 18.33 15.20
CA ILE A 2 23.10 17.64 15.29
C ILE A 2 22.23 18.18 16.45
N ASN A 3 22.82 18.36 17.64
CA ASN A 3 22.11 18.97 18.79
C ASN A 3 21.61 20.40 18.52
N GLU A 4 22.35 21.19 17.73
CA GLU A 4 21.93 22.55 17.36
C GLU A 4 20.79 22.52 16.35
N LEU A 5 20.79 21.55 15.43
CA LEU A 5 19.67 21.35 14.50
C LEU A 5 18.42 20.89 15.24
N VAL A 6 18.55 20.00 16.21
CA VAL A 6 17.42 19.55 17.06
C VAL A 6 16.86 20.70 17.90
N LEU A 7 17.70 21.62 18.39
CA LEU A 7 17.22 22.84 19.04
C LEU A 7 16.49 23.78 18.06
N LYS A 8 17.01 23.93 16.83
CA LYS A 8 16.36 24.72 15.77
C LYS A 8 15.06 24.11 15.27
N MET A 9 14.86 22.81 15.44
CA MET A 9 13.57 22.16 15.20
C MET A 9 12.51 22.57 16.22
N ALA A 10 12.85 23.22 17.33
CA ALA A 10 11.90 23.79 18.30
C ALA A 10 11.70 25.30 18.12
N ASP A 11 12.29 25.90 17.08
CA ASP A 11 12.21 27.34 16.83
C ASP A 11 10.78 27.74 16.39
N ASP A 12 10.31 28.87 16.92
CA ASP A 12 9.00 29.44 16.59
C ASP A 12 8.90 29.82 15.10
N GLN A 13 10.04 30.12 14.46
CA GLN A 13 10.09 30.45 13.05
C GLN A 13 9.97 29.21 12.16
N PHE A 14 8.91 29.19 11.33
CA PHE A 14 8.63 28.11 10.38
C PHE A 14 9.81 27.76 9.47
N GLU A 15 10.47 28.76 8.91
CA GLU A 15 11.56 28.51 7.97
C GLU A 15 12.79 27.91 8.66
N VAL A 16 13.09 28.34 9.89
CA VAL A 16 14.23 27.84 10.68
C VAL A 16 14.04 26.36 11.03
N ARG A 17 12.85 25.99 11.53
CA ARG A 17 12.55 24.59 11.83
C ARG A 17 12.53 23.72 10.57
N LYS A 18 11.96 24.21 9.46
CA LYS A 18 11.85 23.44 8.22
C LYS A 18 13.23 23.17 7.62
N ALA A 19 14.11 24.18 7.63
CA ALA A 19 15.49 24.03 7.19
C ALA A 19 16.26 23.02 8.07
N ALA A 20 16.08 23.09 9.39
CA ALA A 20 16.73 22.15 10.32
C ALA A 20 16.27 20.70 10.11
N THR A 21 14.96 20.48 9.93
CA THR A 21 14.38 19.17 9.58
C THR A 21 14.94 18.64 8.26
N ALA A 22 14.97 19.46 7.21
CA ALA A 22 15.48 19.06 5.90
C ALA A 22 16.99 18.73 5.95
N GLU A 23 17.78 19.49 6.71
CA GLU A 23 19.21 19.22 6.87
C GLU A 23 19.44 17.89 7.58
N LEU A 24 18.64 17.55 8.60
CA LEU A 24 18.73 16.26 9.29
C LEU A 24 18.32 15.09 8.40
N ILE A 25 17.26 15.24 7.60
CA ILE A 25 16.85 14.23 6.62
C ILE A 25 17.97 14.01 5.58
N ALA A 26 18.58 15.09 5.09
CA ALA A 26 19.67 15.02 4.12
C ALA A 26 20.94 14.35 4.66
N MET A 27 21.13 14.30 5.99
CA MET A 27 22.21 13.54 6.64
C MET A 27 21.98 12.02 6.63
N GLY A 28 20.76 11.57 6.34
CA GLY A 28 20.44 10.14 6.18
C GLY A 28 20.61 9.30 7.45
N GLU A 29 20.89 8.01 7.27
CA GLU A 29 20.90 7.01 8.34
C GLU A 29 21.92 7.31 9.46
N ASP A 30 23.01 8.01 9.15
CA ASP A 30 24.07 8.37 10.12
C ASP A 30 23.54 9.18 11.31
N VAL A 31 22.41 9.88 11.15
CA VAL A 31 21.81 10.71 12.20
C VAL A 31 20.89 9.92 13.14
N LEU A 32 20.44 8.72 12.75
CA LEU A 32 19.42 7.94 13.47
C LEU A 32 19.90 7.53 14.87
N ASP A 33 21.13 7.04 14.97
CA ASP A 33 21.76 6.66 16.24
C ASP A 33 21.89 7.84 17.21
N PHE A 34 22.03 9.05 16.68
CA PHE A 34 22.10 10.26 17.49
C PHE A 34 20.71 10.72 17.94
N LEU A 35 19.72 10.71 17.04
CA LEU A 35 18.34 11.07 17.35
C LEU A 35 17.74 10.15 18.42
N GLU A 36 18.09 8.86 18.41
CA GLU A 36 17.62 7.90 19.41
C GLU A 36 18.18 8.16 20.82
N LYS A 37 19.38 8.73 20.91
CA LYS A 37 20.04 9.06 22.18
C LYS A 37 19.53 10.37 22.79
N ILE A 38 18.78 11.18 22.03
CA ILE A 38 18.25 12.46 22.50
C ILE A 38 17.04 12.23 23.39
N LYS A 39 17.18 12.57 24.67
CA LYS A 39 16.07 12.67 25.62
C LYS A 39 15.48 14.07 25.58
N ALA A 40 14.60 14.33 24.61
CA ALA A 40 13.82 15.56 24.59
C ALA A 40 12.77 15.52 25.72
N GLU A 41 12.63 16.59 26.50
CA GLU A 41 11.53 16.73 27.48
C GLU A 41 10.27 17.31 26.81
N ASP A 42 10.48 18.17 25.82
CA ASP A 42 9.43 18.81 25.03
C ASP A 42 8.68 17.79 24.13
N PRO A 43 7.35 17.64 24.28
CA PRO A 43 6.53 16.77 23.43
C PRO A 43 6.60 17.11 21.93
N GLU A 44 6.71 18.39 21.57
CA GLU A 44 6.76 18.83 20.18
C GLU A 44 8.07 18.41 19.51
N VAL A 45 9.17 18.51 20.24
CA VAL A 45 10.49 18.05 19.78
C VAL A 45 10.50 16.53 19.60
N LYS A 46 9.85 15.76 20.49
CA LYS A 46 9.72 14.30 20.31
C LYS A 46 8.98 13.92 19.03
N ILE A 47 7.84 14.56 18.77
CA ILE A 47 7.05 14.31 17.56
C ILE A 47 7.88 14.62 16.31
N ARG A 48 8.62 15.73 16.31
CA ARG A 48 9.44 16.13 15.17
C ARG A 48 10.65 15.20 14.96
N ILE A 49 11.29 14.74 16.03
CA ILE A 49 12.35 13.72 15.94
C ILE A 49 11.80 12.43 15.33
N SER A 50 10.60 11.99 15.75
CA SER A 50 9.93 10.83 15.13
C SER A 50 9.72 11.06 13.63
N GLY A 51 9.15 12.20 13.23
CA GLY A 51 8.89 12.51 11.82
C GLY A 51 10.17 12.57 10.97
N VAL A 52 11.30 13.03 11.52
CA VAL A 52 12.60 12.97 10.83
C VAL A 52 13.07 11.53 10.67
N ARG A 53 12.94 10.69 11.71
CA ARG A 53 13.29 9.26 11.62
C ARG A 53 12.42 8.57 10.57
N ASP A 54 11.11 8.81 10.60
CA ASP A 54 10.15 8.23 9.66
C ASP A 54 10.46 8.65 8.21
N ALA A 55 10.81 9.92 7.98
CA ALA A 55 11.21 10.42 6.66
C ALA A 55 12.56 9.87 6.16
N ILE A 56 13.46 9.46 7.06
CA ILE A 56 14.74 8.84 6.68
C ILE A 56 14.55 7.34 6.43
N ILE A 57 13.80 6.66 7.28
CA ILE A 57 13.56 5.20 7.22
C ILE A 57 12.56 4.86 6.10
N CYS A 58 11.58 5.73 5.87
CA CYS A 58 10.52 5.58 4.87
C CYS A 58 10.42 6.87 4.05
N PRO A 59 11.40 7.17 3.18
CA PRO A 59 11.45 8.41 2.42
C PRO A 59 10.28 8.58 1.45
N GLU A 60 9.62 7.48 1.09
CA GLU A 60 8.45 7.48 0.22
C GLU A 60 7.16 7.88 0.96
N GLY A 61 7.13 7.83 2.30
CA GLY A 61 6.00 8.34 3.12
C GLY A 61 4.59 7.94 2.64
N ASP A 62 3.62 8.82 2.85
CA ASP A 62 2.24 8.69 2.34
C ASP A 62 2.17 8.73 0.79
N ASP A 63 3.22 9.23 0.12
CA ASP A 63 3.33 9.26 -1.34
C ASP A 63 3.57 7.86 -1.95
N ALA A 64 3.98 6.87 -1.13
CA ALA A 64 4.04 5.47 -1.52
C ALA A 64 2.66 4.85 -1.79
N ILE A 65 1.58 5.44 -1.25
CA ILE A 65 0.23 4.89 -1.37
C ILE A 65 -0.49 5.53 -2.56
N LYS A 66 -0.43 4.86 -3.71
CA LYS A 66 -1.12 5.29 -4.92
C LYS A 66 -2.48 4.60 -5.08
N VAL A 67 -3.55 5.38 -5.28
CA VAL A 67 -4.82 4.84 -5.75
C VAL A 67 -4.74 4.63 -7.27
N VAL A 68 -4.52 3.39 -7.68
CA VAL A 68 -4.36 2.97 -9.09
C VAL A 68 -5.69 2.66 -9.78
N HIS A 69 -6.74 2.31 -9.01
CA HIS A 69 -8.06 2.06 -9.58
C HIS A 69 -9.19 2.32 -8.59
N LYS A 70 -10.33 2.81 -9.08
CA LYS A 70 -11.54 3.03 -8.27
C LYS A 70 -12.76 2.40 -8.91
N PHE A 71 -13.26 1.32 -8.30
CA PHE A 71 -14.48 0.67 -8.72
C PHE A 71 -15.73 1.48 -8.34
N LYS A 72 -16.78 1.38 -9.16
CA LYS A 72 -18.10 1.98 -8.87
C LYS A 72 -18.82 1.30 -7.69
N SER A 73 -18.41 0.08 -7.35
CA SER A 73 -18.95 -0.72 -6.26
C SER A 73 -17.83 -1.13 -5.31
N ILE A 74 -18.19 -1.69 -4.16
CA ILE A 74 -17.24 -2.12 -3.14
C ILE A 74 -16.32 -3.22 -3.68
N LEU A 75 -15.01 -3.08 -3.49
CA LEU A 75 -14.04 -4.15 -3.69
C LEU A 75 -13.89 -4.90 -2.36
N ARG A 76 -14.32 -6.16 -2.30
CA ARG A 76 -14.37 -6.96 -1.06
C ARG A 76 -13.17 -7.88 -0.87
N HIS A 77 -12.53 -8.25 -1.97
CA HIS A 77 -11.40 -9.15 -1.98
C HIS A 77 -10.54 -8.88 -3.21
N VAL A 78 -9.23 -9.07 -3.07
CA VAL A 78 -8.25 -9.01 -4.16
C VAL A 78 -7.20 -10.09 -3.95
N THR A 79 -6.71 -10.68 -5.02
CA THR A 79 -5.63 -11.67 -5.01
C THR A 79 -4.76 -11.49 -6.26
N GLY A 80 -3.45 -11.63 -6.10
CA GLY A 80 -2.51 -11.67 -7.22
C GLY A 80 -2.28 -13.10 -7.69
N ASP A 81 -1.99 -13.27 -8.97
CA ASP A 81 -1.46 -14.54 -9.46
C ASP A 81 0.01 -14.72 -9.03
N PRO A 82 0.55 -15.95 -9.06
CA PRO A 82 1.93 -16.22 -8.65
C PRO A 82 3.01 -15.51 -9.48
N SER A 83 2.73 -15.12 -10.73
CA SER A 83 3.66 -14.35 -11.56
C SER A 83 3.71 -12.87 -11.20
N GLY A 84 2.70 -12.36 -10.49
CA GLY A 84 2.53 -10.95 -10.18
C GLY A 84 2.05 -10.10 -11.37
N ARG A 85 1.77 -10.72 -12.51
CA ARG A 85 1.30 -10.04 -13.73
C ARG A 85 -0.21 -9.86 -13.72
N TYR A 86 -0.95 -10.78 -13.14
CA TYR A 86 -2.40 -10.81 -13.14
C TYR A 86 -2.95 -10.68 -11.72
N TRP A 87 -4.17 -10.19 -11.64
CA TRP A 87 -4.89 -10.07 -10.38
C TRP A 87 -6.37 -10.38 -10.59
N ALA A 88 -7.02 -10.83 -9.53
CA ALA A 88 -8.45 -11.06 -9.51
C ALA A 88 -9.06 -10.38 -8.28
N GLY A 89 -10.27 -9.84 -8.45
CA GLY A 89 -10.99 -9.16 -7.38
C GLY A 89 -12.46 -9.54 -7.33
N VAL A 90 -13.08 -9.31 -6.17
CA VAL A 90 -14.52 -9.43 -5.99
C VAL A 90 -15.11 -8.03 -5.83
N VAL A 91 -15.96 -7.63 -6.77
CA VAL A 91 -16.62 -6.33 -6.80
C VAL A 91 -18.12 -6.49 -6.61
N GLY A 92 -18.70 -5.73 -5.68
CA GLY A 92 -20.11 -5.85 -5.29
C GLY A 92 -20.36 -6.91 -4.23
N ALA A 93 -21.64 -7.25 -4.00
CA ALA A 93 -22.06 -8.21 -2.97
C ALA A 93 -23.33 -8.96 -3.41
N GLY A 94 -23.53 -10.14 -2.83
CA GLY A 94 -24.71 -10.97 -3.11
C GLY A 94 -24.78 -11.41 -4.57
N SER A 95 -26.00 -11.56 -5.11
CA SER A 95 -26.23 -12.05 -6.48
C SER A 95 -25.74 -11.12 -7.60
N THR A 96 -25.42 -9.87 -7.27
CA THR A 96 -24.83 -8.89 -8.22
C THR A 96 -23.31 -8.81 -8.12
N GLY A 97 -22.71 -9.57 -7.19
CA GLY A 97 -21.27 -9.69 -7.05
C GLY A 97 -20.62 -10.27 -8.30
N LYS A 98 -19.54 -9.63 -8.76
CA LYS A 98 -18.76 -10.02 -9.92
C LYS A 98 -17.34 -10.36 -9.50
N ILE A 99 -16.73 -11.24 -10.27
CA ILE A 99 -15.28 -11.41 -10.25
C ILE A 99 -14.72 -10.51 -11.34
N VAL A 100 -13.72 -9.70 -11.02
CA VAL A 100 -12.98 -8.90 -11.99
C VAL A 100 -11.59 -9.52 -12.16
N LEU A 101 -11.14 -9.64 -13.40
CA LEU A 101 -9.79 -10.05 -13.75
C LEU A 101 -9.06 -8.87 -14.35
N GLY A 102 -7.76 -8.78 -14.06
CA GLY A 102 -6.94 -7.73 -14.59
C GLY A 102 -5.47 -8.07 -14.65
N GLU A 103 -4.72 -7.14 -15.23
CA GLU A 103 -3.27 -7.21 -15.42
C GLU A 103 -2.62 -5.98 -14.77
N VAL A 104 -1.40 -6.18 -14.29
CA VAL A 104 -0.50 -5.15 -13.80
C VAL A 104 0.36 -4.67 -14.97
N VAL A 105 0.18 -3.42 -15.40
CA VAL A 105 0.94 -2.81 -16.50
C VAL A 105 1.49 -1.48 -16.02
N GLU A 106 2.82 -1.30 -16.05
CA GLU A 106 3.47 -0.03 -15.67
C GLU A 106 2.96 0.52 -14.32
N GLU A 107 2.85 -0.35 -13.31
CA GLU A 107 2.35 -0.06 -11.95
C GLU A 107 0.84 0.28 -11.87
N GLU A 108 0.08 0.13 -12.95
CA GLU A 108 -1.37 0.31 -12.98
C GLU A 108 -2.12 -1.02 -12.98
N LEU A 109 -3.30 -1.05 -12.34
CA LEU A 109 -4.20 -2.21 -12.36
C LEU A 109 -5.25 -2.02 -13.45
N LYS A 110 -5.04 -2.69 -14.59
CA LYS A 110 -5.98 -2.68 -15.70
C LYS A 110 -6.97 -3.83 -15.57
N VAL A 111 -8.27 -3.52 -15.63
CA VAL A 111 -9.32 -4.55 -15.72
C VAL A 111 -9.38 -5.07 -17.16
N ILE A 112 -9.32 -6.39 -17.31
CA ILE A 112 -9.40 -7.09 -18.61
C ILE A 112 -10.79 -7.69 -18.79
N GLU A 113 -11.35 -8.29 -17.75
CA GLU A 113 -12.63 -9.01 -17.85
C GLU A 113 -13.45 -8.89 -16.56
N GLU A 114 -14.78 -8.87 -16.71
CA GLU A 114 -15.72 -9.02 -15.60
C GLU A 114 -16.57 -10.28 -15.78
N ILE A 115 -16.49 -11.20 -14.82
CA ILE A 115 -17.22 -12.46 -14.81
C ILE A 115 -18.39 -12.36 -13.84
N GLY A 116 -19.61 -12.50 -14.39
CA GLY A 116 -20.81 -12.68 -13.58
C GLY A 116 -20.85 -14.10 -12.99
N ASN A 117 -20.58 -14.24 -11.70
CA ASN A 117 -20.64 -15.54 -11.02
C ASN A 117 -22.06 -15.84 -10.47
N TYR A 118 -22.90 -14.82 -10.22
CA TYR A 118 -24.29 -14.91 -9.71
C TYR A 118 -24.49 -15.72 -8.40
N ARG A 119 -23.43 -16.30 -7.85
CA ARG A 119 -23.43 -17.13 -6.63
C ARG A 119 -22.85 -16.40 -5.41
N ALA A 120 -22.74 -15.08 -5.48
CA ALA A 120 -22.12 -14.26 -4.44
C ALA A 120 -20.68 -14.70 -4.13
N PRO A 121 -19.71 -14.49 -5.04
CA PRO A 121 -18.32 -14.79 -4.75
C PRO A 121 -17.84 -13.97 -3.54
N GLU A 122 -17.13 -14.60 -2.60
CA GLU A 122 -16.65 -13.95 -1.36
C GLU A 122 -15.12 -13.95 -1.25
N LYS A 123 -14.45 -15.03 -1.67
CA LYS A 123 -12.98 -15.16 -1.65
C LYS A 123 -12.49 -15.79 -2.95
N LEU A 124 -11.25 -15.45 -3.30
CA LEU A 124 -10.56 -15.92 -4.50
C LEU A 124 -9.19 -16.47 -4.11
N ALA A 125 -8.74 -17.52 -4.81
CA ALA A 125 -7.40 -18.05 -4.67
C ALA A 125 -6.88 -18.59 -6.01
N TYR A 126 -5.70 -18.12 -6.42
CA TYR A 126 -4.96 -18.73 -7.52
C TYR A 126 -4.28 -20.03 -7.06
N SER A 127 -4.17 -20.98 -7.98
CA SER A 127 -3.26 -22.11 -7.81
C SER A 127 -1.80 -21.63 -7.88
N ALA A 128 -0.89 -22.39 -7.28
CA ALA A 128 0.53 -22.05 -7.27
C ALA A 128 1.17 -21.99 -8.67
N ASP A 129 0.58 -22.68 -9.64
CA ASP A 129 1.00 -22.63 -11.05
C ASP A 129 0.32 -21.50 -11.86
N GLY A 130 -0.58 -20.72 -11.25
CA GLY A 130 -1.31 -19.63 -11.90
C GLY A 130 -2.40 -20.06 -12.90
N LYS A 131 -2.55 -21.36 -13.15
CA LYS A 131 -3.44 -21.89 -14.21
C LYS A 131 -4.89 -22.03 -13.78
N THR A 132 -5.15 -21.93 -12.49
CA THR A 132 -6.48 -22.09 -11.90
C THR A 132 -6.78 -20.96 -10.94
N LEU A 133 -8.00 -20.44 -11.02
CA LEU A 133 -8.58 -19.57 -10.01
C LEU A 133 -9.77 -20.28 -9.38
N VAL A 134 -9.87 -20.25 -8.05
CA VAL A 134 -11.01 -20.78 -7.31
C VAL A 134 -11.75 -19.65 -6.62
N SER A 135 -13.07 -19.62 -6.73
CA SER A 135 -13.92 -18.74 -5.95
C SER A 135 -14.75 -19.51 -4.94
N SER A 136 -14.75 -19.08 -3.67
CA SER A 136 -15.74 -19.53 -2.71
C SER A 136 -16.99 -18.66 -2.78
N ASN A 137 -18.15 -19.28 -2.87
CA ASN A 137 -19.42 -18.61 -3.08
C ASN A 137 -20.28 -18.60 -1.81
N GLY A 138 -21.11 -17.58 -1.64
CA GLY A 138 -22.02 -17.44 -0.50
C GLY A 138 -23.12 -18.50 -0.46
N ASP A 139 -23.38 -19.20 -1.58
CA ASP A 139 -24.29 -20.34 -1.64
C ASP A 139 -23.66 -21.68 -1.17
N GLY A 140 -22.42 -21.64 -0.68
CA GLY A 140 -21.68 -22.80 -0.19
C GLY A 140 -20.98 -23.60 -1.28
N THR A 141 -21.01 -23.14 -2.53
CA THR A 141 -20.29 -23.79 -3.64
C THR A 141 -18.89 -23.22 -3.85
N LEU A 142 -18.05 -23.97 -4.55
CA LEU A 142 -16.79 -23.47 -5.10
C LEU A 142 -16.90 -23.48 -6.62
N THR A 143 -16.47 -22.40 -7.28
CA THR A 143 -16.32 -22.36 -8.73
C THR A 143 -14.84 -22.40 -9.08
N VAL A 144 -14.48 -23.22 -10.07
CA VAL A 144 -13.11 -23.36 -10.56
C VAL A 144 -13.05 -22.78 -11.98
N TYR A 145 -12.07 -21.93 -12.22
CA TYR A 145 -11.81 -21.28 -13.50
C TYR A 145 -10.45 -21.72 -14.01
N SER A 146 -10.40 -22.16 -15.27
CA SER A 146 -9.14 -22.39 -15.98
C SER A 146 -8.66 -21.07 -16.58
N ILE A 147 -7.43 -20.69 -16.29
CA ILE A 147 -6.80 -19.50 -16.84
C ILE A 147 -6.04 -19.92 -18.09
N ALA A 148 -6.45 -19.39 -19.24
CA ALA A 148 -5.71 -19.59 -20.47
C ALA A 148 -4.51 -18.64 -20.50
N GLU A 149 -3.33 -19.16 -20.80
CA GLU A 149 -2.19 -18.32 -21.16
C GLU A 149 -2.45 -17.75 -22.57
N GLU A 150 -2.30 -16.44 -22.75
CA GLU A 150 -2.19 -15.88 -24.11
C GLU A 150 -0.89 -16.43 -24.73
N GLY A 151 -1.03 -17.13 -25.87
CA GLY A 151 0.08 -17.70 -26.63
C GLY A 151 0.80 -16.70 -27.51
#